data_AF-A0A2T4IFF3-F1
#
_entry.id   AF-A0A2T4IFF3-F1
#
_cell.length_a   1.000
_cell.length_b   1.000
_cell.length_c   1.000
_cell.angle_alpha   90.00
_cell.angle_beta   90.00
_cell.angle_gamma   90.00
#
_symmetry.space_group_name_H-M   'P 1'
#
loop_
_entity.id
_entity.type
_entity.pdbx_description
1 polymer ?
#
loop_
_entity_poly.entity_id
_entity_poly.type
_entity_poly.pdbx_seq_one_letter_code
_entity_poly.pdbx_strand_id
1 'polypeptide(L)'
;MSSSPVPLPAADRNQLRRRLHRLHGHIAHMYLSPTGHVAVAAGYLLFNSDQALLLGFVDTNGHRAAADAVRDDYQRIRQLPRSTPVACCAHLSRLRLPAHEVARLNDARITSAHRELRELFDDFDDFPQPARLALFDMVFAHNGKILAPAQPPLRGSIAAGNWLAAAAHTWRPAAACSHSQRYVSRLFAQAALYDHHQPGRARLRQGDERLRLQDAGSLRRSDGLR
;
A
#
# COMPACT_ATOMS: atom_id res chain seq x y z
N MET A 1 -3.55 28.15 1.08
CA MET A 1 -2.19 27.82 1.55
C MET A 1 -2.07 26.31 1.53
N SER A 2 -1.32 25.72 0.58
CA SER A 2 -1.11 24.27 0.56
C SER A 2 -0.15 23.91 1.68
N SER A 3 -0.66 23.39 2.79
CA SER A 3 0.16 22.78 3.82
C SER A 3 0.96 21.64 3.19
N SER A 4 2.29 21.69 3.30
CA SER A 4 3.15 20.57 2.92
C SER A 4 2.62 19.28 3.55
N PRO A 5 2.56 18.17 2.80
CA PRO A 5 1.98 16.93 3.30
C PRO A 5 2.73 16.48 4.57
N VAL A 6 1.98 16.23 5.64
CA VAL A 6 2.55 15.70 6.89
C VAL A 6 3.22 14.36 6.54
N PRO A 7 4.52 14.18 6.81
CA PRO A 7 5.21 12.94 6.51
C PRO A 7 4.69 11.81 7.39
N LEU A 8 4.58 10.60 6.83
CA LEU A 8 4.25 9.40 7.60
C LEU A 8 5.17 9.27 8.84
N PRO A 9 4.63 8.98 10.04
CA PRO A 9 5.44 8.83 11.24
C PRO A 9 6.61 7.86 11.07
N ALA A 10 7.77 8.18 11.63
CA ALA A 10 9.01 7.41 11.43
C ALA A 10 8.88 5.95 11.89
N ALA A 11 8.14 5.68 12.96
CA ALA A 11 7.88 4.33 13.45
C ALA A 11 7.14 3.48 12.41
N ASP A 12 6.08 4.04 11.81
CA ASP A 12 5.30 3.39 10.75
C ASP A 12 6.16 3.16 9.52
N ARG A 13 6.90 4.17 9.06
CA ARG A 13 7.81 4.05 7.90
C ARG A 13 8.85 2.95 8.13
N ASN A 14 9.46 2.87 9.31
CA ASN A 14 10.42 1.83 9.65
C ASN A 14 9.79 0.44 9.71
N GLN A 15 8.57 0.33 10.21
CA GLN A 15 7.82 -0.93 10.20
C GLN A 15 7.48 -1.36 8.78
N LEU A 16 7.04 -0.44 7.92
CA LEU A 16 6.76 -0.71 6.50
C LEU A 16 8.01 -1.15 5.75
N ARG A 17 9.16 -0.49 5.95
CA ARG A 17 10.45 -0.93 5.37
C ARG A 17 10.78 -2.38 5.74
N ARG A 18 10.70 -2.73 7.03
CA ARG A 18 10.92 -4.11 7.51
C ARG A 18 9.94 -5.10 6.87
N ARG A 19 8.70 -4.70 6.69
CA ARG A 19 7.65 -5.56 6.13
C ARG A 19 7.80 -5.74 4.62
N LEU A 20 8.10 -4.68 3.88
CA LEU A 20 8.45 -4.77 2.46
C LEU A 20 9.62 -5.73 2.26
N HIS A 21 10.68 -5.59 3.05
CA HIS A 21 11.81 -6.51 3.02
C HIS A 21 11.42 -7.95 3.37
N ARG A 22 10.54 -8.18 4.36
CA ARG A 22 10.12 -9.53 4.74
C ARG A 22 9.21 -10.19 3.70
N LEU A 23 8.29 -9.43 3.12
CA LEU A 23 7.26 -9.95 2.20
C LEU A 23 7.77 -10.07 0.77
N HIS A 24 8.60 -9.12 0.33
CA HIS A 24 9.10 -9.07 -1.04
C HIS A 24 10.58 -9.43 -1.14
N GLY A 25 11.30 -9.52 -0.01
CA GLY A 25 12.75 -9.74 -0.02
C GLY A 25 13.55 -8.47 -0.33
N HIS A 26 14.87 -8.61 -0.34
CA HIS A 26 15.78 -7.63 -0.92
C HIS A 26 16.07 -7.99 -2.38
N ILE A 27 15.17 -7.60 -3.28
CA ILE A 27 15.32 -7.88 -4.71
C ILE A 27 16.14 -6.78 -5.38
N ALA A 28 17.45 -7.00 -5.46
CA ALA A 28 18.37 -6.07 -6.11
C ALA A 28 18.47 -6.29 -7.62
N HIS A 29 17.95 -7.39 -8.17
CA HIS A 29 17.99 -7.73 -9.59
C HIS A 29 16.67 -7.44 -10.30
N MET A 30 16.73 -7.34 -11.63
CA MET A 30 15.52 -7.30 -12.45
C MET A 30 14.81 -8.65 -12.45
N TYR A 31 13.48 -8.64 -12.36
CA TYR A 31 12.64 -9.83 -12.41
C TYR A 31 11.33 -9.57 -13.17
N LEU A 32 10.62 -10.62 -13.55
CA LEU A 32 9.32 -10.48 -14.20
C LEU A 32 8.20 -10.45 -13.17
N SER A 33 7.39 -9.39 -13.18
CA SER A 33 6.20 -9.28 -12.33
C SER A 33 5.10 -10.24 -12.82
N PRO A 34 4.11 -10.59 -11.97
CA PRO A 34 2.95 -11.39 -12.38
C PRO A 34 2.15 -10.79 -13.54
N THR A 35 2.27 -9.47 -13.76
CA THR A 35 1.63 -8.76 -14.88
C THR A 35 2.43 -8.83 -16.19
N GLY A 36 3.61 -9.45 -16.18
CA GLY A 36 4.49 -9.58 -17.35
C GLY A 36 5.39 -8.38 -17.64
N HIS A 37 5.47 -7.40 -16.73
CA HIS A 37 6.42 -6.28 -16.80
C HIS A 37 7.70 -6.60 -16.03
N VAL A 38 8.84 -6.07 -16.48
CA VAL A 38 10.08 -6.13 -15.70
C VAL A 38 9.91 -5.27 -14.45
N ALA A 39 10.49 -5.70 -13.34
CA ALA A 39 10.42 -5.04 -12.05
C ALA A 39 11.74 -5.18 -11.30
N VAL A 40 11.95 -4.30 -10.32
CA VAL A 40 13.04 -4.35 -9.33
C VAL A 40 12.52 -3.98 -7.94
N ALA A 41 13.33 -4.20 -6.90
CA ALA A 41 12.95 -3.91 -5.52
C ALA A 41 11.59 -4.54 -5.15
N ALA A 42 10.81 -3.91 -4.27
CA ALA A 42 9.47 -4.39 -3.94
C ALA A 42 8.43 -3.96 -5.01
N GLY A 43 8.56 -4.48 -6.23
CA GLY A 43 7.55 -4.29 -7.29
C GLY A 43 7.62 -2.96 -8.05
N TYR A 44 8.78 -2.32 -8.10
CA TYR A 44 8.99 -1.13 -8.92
C TYR A 44 9.03 -1.53 -10.40
N LEU A 45 7.92 -1.30 -11.11
CA LEU A 45 7.77 -1.70 -12.51
C LEU A 45 8.60 -0.82 -13.44
N LEU A 46 9.28 -1.47 -14.38
CA LEU A 46 10.02 -0.87 -15.48
C LEU A 46 9.27 -1.23 -16.77
N PHE A 47 8.70 -0.23 -17.42
CA PHE A 47 7.89 -0.39 -18.63
C PHE A 47 8.73 -0.46 -19.91
N ASN A 48 9.95 0.08 -19.86
CA ASN A 48 10.93 0.03 -20.95
C ASN A 48 12.36 0.06 -20.40
N SER A 49 13.35 -0.17 -21.28
CA SER A 49 14.76 -0.15 -20.90
C SER A 49 15.25 1.24 -20.49
N ASP A 50 14.63 2.31 -20.98
CA ASP A 50 15.04 3.68 -20.63
C ASP A 50 14.77 3.98 -19.15
N GLN A 51 13.69 3.47 -18.59
CA GLN A 51 13.45 3.54 -17.15
C GLN A 51 14.48 2.75 -16.35
N ALA A 52 14.99 1.64 -16.89
CA ALA A 52 16.07 0.89 -16.24
C ALA A 52 17.40 1.68 -16.24
N LEU A 53 17.69 2.43 -17.31
CA LEU A 53 18.89 3.27 -17.43
C LEU A 53 18.94 4.43 -16.43
N LEU A 54 17.78 4.85 -15.91
CA LEU A 54 17.70 5.86 -14.85
C LEU A 54 18.15 5.32 -13.49
N LEU A 55 18.32 4.00 -13.35
CA LEU A 55 18.72 3.37 -12.09
C LEU A 55 20.22 3.09 -12.07
N GLY A 56 20.82 3.19 -10.88
CA GLY A 56 22.25 2.99 -10.65
C GLY A 56 22.66 1.52 -10.59
N PHE A 57 22.35 0.72 -11.62
CA PHE A 57 22.78 -0.68 -11.66
C PHE A 57 24.31 -0.82 -11.65
N VAL A 58 24.78 -1.86 -10.97
CA VAL A 58 26.18 -2.27 -10.91
C VAL A 58 26.35 -3.70 -11.38
N ASP A 59 27.55 -4.00 -11.90
CA ASP A 59 27.97 -5.37 -12.22
C ASP A 59 28.38 -6.16 -10.96
N THR A 60 28.85 -7.39 -11.14
CA THR A 60 29.31 -8.27 -10.04
C THR A 60 30.53 -7.73 -9.30
N ASN A 61 31.29 -6.81 -9.90
CA ASN A 61 32.45 -6.18 -9.31
C ASN A 61 32.08 -4.85 -8.60
N GLY A 62 30.80 -4.45 -8.63
CA GLY A 62 30.31 -3.20 -8.05
C GLY A 62 30.55 -1.97 -8.91
N HIS A 63 31.02 -2.13 -10.15
CA HIS A 63 31.18 -1.00 -11.07
C HIS A 63 29.84 -0.63 -11.69
N ARG A 64 29.64 0.66 -11.97
CA ARG A 64 28.44 1.14 -12.66
C ARG A 64 28.30 0.43 -14.00
N ALA A 65 27.13 -0.15 -14.24
CA ALA A 65 26.83 -0.86 -15.48
C ALA A 65 26.78 0.13 -16.67
N ALA A 66 27.36 -0.29 -17.80
CA ALA A 66 27.22 0.42 -19.06
C ALA A 66 25.76 0.38 -19.56
N ALA A 67 25.35 1.38 -20.35
CA ALA A 67 23.99 1.48 -20.83
C ALA A 67 23.53 0.23 -21.60
N ASP A 68 24.38 -0.32 -22.46
CA ASP A 68 24.04 -1.50 -23.26
C ASP A 68 23.89 -2.74 -22.38
N ALA A 69 24.72 -2.89 -21.35
CA ALA A 69 24.57 -3.98 -20.38
C ALA A 69 23.22 -3.92 -19.64
N VAL A 70 22.74 -2.71 -19.30
CA VAL A 70 21.43 -2.52 -18.67
C VAL A 70 20.29 -2.87 -19.63
N ARG A 71 20.38 -2.45 -20.90
CA ARG A 71 19.39 -2.79 -21.94
C ARG A 71 19.34 -4.29 -22.18
N ASP A 72 20.49 -4.94 -22.27
CA ASP A 72 20.59 -6.39 -22.46
C ASP A 72 20.00 -7.16 -21.28
N ASP A 73 20.28 -6.74 -20.04
CA ASP A 73 19.72 -7.37 -18.85
C ASP A 73 18.19 -7.19 -18.79
N TYR A 74 17.70 -5.99 -19.10
CA TYR A 74 16.26 -5.73 -19.21
C TYR A 74 15.58 -6.63 -20.26
N GLN A 75 16.14 -6.71 -21.47
CA GLN A 75 15.58 -7.53 -22.55
C GLN A 75 15.58 -9.02 -22.20
N ARG A 76 16.67 -9.51 -21.60
CA ARG A 76 16.78 -10.89 -21.13
C ARG A 76 15.67 -11.24 -20.15
N ILE A 77 15.43 -10.40 -19.15
CA ILE A 77 14.34 -10.62 -18.18
C ILE A 77 12.96 -10.47 -18.83
N ARG A 78 12.80 -9.51 -19.74
CA ARG A 78 11.52 -9.25 -20.44
C ARG A 78 11.04 -10.43 -21.28
N GLN A 79 11.97 -11.22 -21.82
CA GLN A 79 11.71 -12.38 -22.68
C GLN A 79 11.40 -13.67 -21.90
N LEU A 80 11.54 -13.66 -20.57
CA LEU A 80 11.25 -14.85 -19.76
C LEU A 80 9.75 -15.19 -19.76
N PRO A 81 9.38 -16.48 -19.56
CA PRO A 81 8.00 -16.86 -19.32
C PRO A 81 7.41 -16.10 -18.13
N ARG A 82 6.12 -15.70 -18.22
CA ARG A 82 5.42 -14.95 -17.14
C ARG A 82 5.38 -15.68 -15.80
N SER A 83 5.49 -17.01 -15.83
CA SER A 83 5.51 -17.87 -14.65
C SER A 83 6.91 -18.02 -14.02
N THR A 84 7.95 -17.39 -14.58
CA THR A 84 9.31 -17.52 -14.04
C THR A 84 9.39 -16.96 -12.62
N PRO A 85 9.80 -17.78 -11.63
CA PRO A 85 9.95 -17.31 -10.25
C PRO A 85 11.00 -16.20 -10.12
N VAL A 86 10.76 -15.27 -9.20
CA VAL A 86 11.69 -14.16 -8.89
C VAL A 86 13.09 -14.67 -8.53
N ALA A 87 13.17 -15.77 -7.78
CA ALA A 87 14.43 -16.41 -7.41
C ALA A 87 15.24 -16.87 -8.64
N CYS A 88 14.57 -17.44 -9.65
CA CYS A 88 15.22 -17.84 -10.90
C CYS A 88 15.76 -16.63 -11.67
N CYS A 89 15.05 -15.49 -11.65
CA CYS A 89 15.51 -14.26 -12.29
C CYS A 89 16.84 -13.77 -11.70
N ALA A 90 17.14 -14.08 -10.44
CA ALA A 90 18.41 -13.70 -9.80
C ALA A 90 19.62 -14.32 -10.52
N HIS A 91 19.50 -15.57 -10.95
CA HIS A 91 20.58 -16.25 -11.68
C HIS A 91 20.70 -15.79 -13.13
N LEU A 92 19.65 -15.18 -13.68
CA LEU A 92 19.59 -14.75 -15.08
C LEU A 92 19.99 -13.28 -15.26
N SER A 93 19.72 -12.44 -14.25
CA SER A 93 20.15 -11.04 -14.23
C SER A 93 21.63 -10.96 -13.86
N ARG A 94 22.39 -10.18 -14.63
CA ARG A 94 23.83 -9.94 -14.42
C ARG A 94 24.10 -8.69 -13.60
N LEU A 95 23.09 -7.84 -13.45
CA LEU A 95 23.21 -6.55 -12.79
C LEU A 95 22.43 -6.53 -11.48
N ARG A 96 22.86 -5.67 -10.56
CA ARG A 96 22.21 -5.47 -9.27
C ARG A 96 22.11 -3.99 -8.96
N LEU A 97 21.06 -3.60 -8.26
CA LEU A 97 21.00 -2.30 -7.61
C LEU A 97 21.80 -2.35 -6.31
N PRO A 98 22.61 -1.32 -6.02
CA PRO A 98 23.14 -1.09 -4.69
C PRO A 98 22.02 -1.04 -3.64
N ALA A 99 22.31 -1.46 -2.40
CA ALA A 99 21.31 -1.49 -1.34
C ALA A 99 20.64 -0.12 -1.08
N HIS A 100 21.38 0.97 -1.23
CA HIS A 100 20.82 2.33 -1.08
C HIS A 100 19.80 2.68 -2.18
N GLU A 101 20.01 2.23 -3.41
CA GLU A 101 19.05 2.41 -4.51
C GLU A 101 17.77 1.61 -4.26
N VAL A 102 17.89 0.35 -3.80
CA VAL A 102 16.72 -0.47 -3.41
C VAL A 102 15.94 0.22 -2.28
N ALA A 103 16.63 0.74 -1.27
CA ALA A 103 16.00 1.48 -0.18
C ALA A 103 15.28 2.74 -0.68
N ARG A 104 15.93 3.52 -1.55
CA ARG A 104 15.36 4.73 -2.17
C ARG A 104 14.07 4.43 -2.94
N LEU A 105 14.05 3.36 -3.75
CA LEU A 105 12.87 2.94 -4.49
C LEU A 105 11.73 2.49 -3.56
N ASN A 106 12.04 1.74 -2.52
CA ASN A 106 11.05 1.32 -1.53
C ASN A 106 10.46 2.52 -0.77
N ASP A 107 11.28 3.51 -0.42
CA ASP A 107 10.83 4.74 0.24
C ASP A 107 9.94 5.60 -0.66
N ALA A 108 10.30 5.72 -1.94
CA ALA A 108 9.46 6.38 -2.93
C ALA A 108 8.09 5.67 -3.04
N ARG A 109 8.08 4.33 -3.02
CA ARG A 109 6.82 3.56 -3.07
C ARG A 109 5.97 3.74 -1.80
N ILE A 110 6.58 3.73 -0.61
CA ILE A 110 5.88 4.06 0.65
C ILE A 110 5.28 5.46 0.58
N THR A 111 6.04 6.43 0.07
CA THR A 111 5.59 7.82 -0.03
C THR A 111 4.43 7.98 -1.01
N SER A 112 4.49 7.31 -2.17
CA SER A 112 3.35 7.32 -3.11
C SER A 112 2.12 6.65 -2.51
N ALA A 113 2.29 5.48 -1.88
CA ALA A 113 1.19 4.77 -1.23
C ALA A 113 0.54 5.60 -0.11
N HIS A 114 1.33 6.36 0.65
CA HIS A 114 0.81 7.26 1.68
C HIS A 114 -0.08 8.35 1.06
N ARG A 115 0.38 8.99 -0.01
CA ARG A 115 -0.42 9.98 -0.75
C ARG A 115 -1.70 9.36 -1.32
N GLU A 116 -1.62 8.21 -1.99
CA GLU A 116 -2.78 7.48 -2.52
C GLU A 116 -3.82 7.19 -1.40
N LEU A 117 -3.35 6.79 -0.21
CA LEU A 117 -4.23 6.52 0.92
C LEU A 117 -4.90 7.78 1.48
N ARG A 118 -4.19 8.91 1.51
CA ARG A 118 -4.75 10.21 1.92
C ARG A 118 -5.79 10.74 0.92
N GLU A 119 -5.61 10.46 -0.36
CA GLU A 119 -6.62 10.80 -1.39
C GLU A 119 -7.88 9.94 -1.27
N LEU A 120 -7.76 8.74 -0.71
CA LEU A 120 -8.89 7.83 -0.51
C LEU A 120 -9.62 8.04 0.82
N PHE A 121 -8.89 8.47 1.86
CA PHE A 121 -9.35 8.66 3.22
C PHE A 121 -8.73 9.93 3.84
N ASP A 122 -9.51 11.00 3.98
CA ASP A 122 -9.02 12.29 4.46
C ASP A 122 -8.36 12.21 5.85
N ASP A 123 -8.90 11.35 6.73
CA ASP A 123 -8.42 11.15 8.09
C ASP A 123 -7.36 10.02 8.21
N PHE A 124 -6.74 9.60 7.10
CA PHE A 124 -5.83 8.44 7.11
C PHE A 124 -4.74 8.53 8.18
N ASP A 125 -4.17 9.72 8.38
CA ASP A 125 -3.10 9.93 9.35
C ASP A 125 -3.57 9.73 10.80
N ASP A 126 -4.85 9.94 11.08
CA ASP A 126 -5.47 9.76 12.40
C ASP A 126 -5.91 8.32 12.69
N PHE A 127 -5.89 7.43 11.70
CA PHE A 127 -6.27 6.04 11.91
C PHE A 127 -5.34 5.35 12.91
N PRO A 128 -5.81 4.32 13.66
CA PRO A 128 -4.92 3.51 14.48
C PRO A 128 -3.77 2.94 13.65
N GLN A 129 -2.57 2.86 14.23
CA GLN A 129 -1.39 2.34 13.53
C GLN A 129 -1.64 0.97 12.87
N PRO A 130 -2.31 -0.01 13.51
CA PRO A 130 -2.61 -1.28 12.84
C PRO A 130 -3.44 -1.11 11.56
N ALA A 131 -4.43 -0.21 11.55
CA ALA A 131 -5.24 0.06 10.37
C ALA A 131 -4.40 0.71 9.25
N ARG A 132 -3.55 1.69 9.57
CA ARG A 132 -2.64 2.29 8.57
C ARG A 132 -1.74 1.23 7.93
N LEU A 133 -1.15 0.35 8.74
CA LEU A 133 -0.31 -0.75 8.24
C LEU A 133 -1.07 -1.75 7.37
N ALA A 134 -2.33 -2.04 7.70
CA ALA A 134 -3.19 -2.92 6.90
C ALA A 134 -3.43 -2.34 5.50
N LEU A 135 -3.71 -1.04 5.45
CA LEU A 135 -3.96 -0.30 4.21
C LEU A 135 -2.71 -0.24 3.31
N PHE A 136 -1.52 -0.03 3.88
CA PHE A 136 -0.27 -0.11 3.12
C PHE A 136 -0.05 -1.51 2.51
N ASP A 137 -0.27 -2.58 3.29
CA ASP A 137 -0.15 -3.96 2.79
C ASP A 137 -1.10 -4.20 1.61
N MET A 138 -2.33 -3.72 1.71
CA MET A 138 -3.33 -3.82 0.64
C MET A 138 -2.89 -3.08 -0.63
N VAL A 139 -2.30 -1.89 -0.49
CA VAL A 139 -1.74 -1.12 -1.62
C VAL A 139 -0.59 -1.87 -2.28
N PHE A 140 0.31 -2.49 -1.51
CA PHE A 140 1.45 -3.23 -2.06
C PHE A 140 1.05 -4.58 -2.68
N ALA A 141 0.11 -5.30 -2.06
CA ALA A 141 -0.34 -6.60 -2.56
C ALA A 141 -1.07 -6.51 -3.92
N HIS A 142 -1.75 -5.39 -4.19
CA HIS A 142 -2.62 -5.25 -5.37
C HIS A 142 -2.26 -4.06 -6.26
N ASN A 143 -1.10 -3.42 -6.06
CA ASN A 143 -0.74 -2.16 -6.74
C ASN A 143 -1.87 -1.12 -6.66
N GLY A 144 -2.48 -0.96 -5.48
CA GLY A 144 -3.60 -0.04 -5.24
C GLY A 144 -4.98 -0.51 -5.71
N LYS A 145 -5.09 -1.56 -6.54
CA LYS A 145 -6.37 -1.97 -7.17
C LYS A 145 -7.44 -2.46 -6.19
N ILE A 146 -7.06 -2.98 -5.03
CA ILE A 146 -8.03 -3.49 -4.04
C ILE A 146 -8.84 -2.35 -3.39
N LEU A 147 -8.36 -1.11 -3.48
CA LEU A 147 -9.07 0.08 -3.00
C LEU A 147 -9.81 0.82 -4.13
N ALA A 148 -9.90 0.22 -5.32
CA ALA A 148 -10.70 0.75 -6.41
C ALA A 148 -12.20 0.80 -6.02
N PRO A 149 -13.02 1.64 -6.68
CA PRO A 149 -14.44 1.83 -6.35
C PRO A 149 -15.28 0.55 -6.30
N ALA A 150 -14.80 -0.55 -6.89
CA ALA A 150 -15.45 -1.86 -6.96
C ALA A 150 -15.47 -2.66 -5.65
N GLN A 151 -14.98 -2.13 -4.51
CA GLN A 151 -15.18 -2.73 -3.18
C GLN A 151 -15.89 -1.79 -2.18
N PRO A 152 -17.15 -1.38 -2.44
CA PRO A 152 -17.86 -0.43 -1.59
C PRO A 152 -17.95 -0.81 -0.09
N PRO A 153 -18.23 -2.07 0.29
CA PRO A 153 -18.41 -2.41 1.71
C PRO A 153 -17.13 -2.25 2.54
N LEU A 154 -15.98 -2.63 1.98
CA LEU A 154 -14.69 -2.49 2.66
C LEU A 154 -14.31 -1.02 2.81
N ARG A 155 -14.41 -0.24 1.73
CA ARG A 155 -14.07 1.19 1.76
C ARG A 155 -14.98 1.95 2.71
N GLY A 156 -16.29 1.67 2.71
CA GLY A 156 -17.24 2.25 3.65
C GLY A 156 -16.89 1.92 5.11
N SER A 157 -16.52 0.67 5.39
CA SER A 157 -16.10 0.25 6.73
C SER A 157 -14.84 0.98 7.21
N ILE A 158 -13.83 1.13 6.34
CA ILE A 158 -12.60 1.87 6.64
C ILE A 158 -12.89 3.35 6.89
N ALA A 159 -13.67 4.01 6.01
CA ALA A 159 -14.01 5.42 6.14
C ALA A 159 -14.80 5.70 7.44
N ALA A 160 -15.70 4.79 7.81
CA ALA A 160 -16.46 4.87 9.05
C ALA A 160 -15.62 4.54 10.31
N GLY A 161 -14.38 4.08 10.16
CA GLY A 161 -13.57 3.58 11.27
C GLY A 161 -14.08 2.26 11.87
N ASN A 162 -14.96 1.53 11.16
CA ASN A 162 -15.47 0.24 11.60
C ASN A 162 -14.44 -0.86 11.26
N TRP A 163 -13.40 -0.94 12.08
CA TRP A 163 -12.26 -1.83 11.85
C TRP A 163 -12.64 -3.31 11.91
N LEU A 164 -13.63 -3.70 12.73
CA LEU A 164 -14.09 -5.08 12.78
C LEU A 164 -14.81 -5.49 11.49
N ALA A 165 -15.65 -4.62 10.94
CA ALA A 165 -16.28 -4.86 9.63
C ALA A 165 -15.23 -4.87 8.50
N ALA A 166 -14.24 -3.98 8.54
CA ALA A 166 -13.13 -4.01 7.58
C ALA A 166 -12.35 -5.34 7.66
N ALA A 167 -12.09 -5.86 8.86
CA ALA A 167 -11.46 -7.16 9.06
C ALA A 167 -12.27 -8.31 8.42
N ALA A 168 -13.60 -8.29 8.56
CA ALA A 168 -14.49 -9.28 7.98
C ALA A 168 -14.52 -9.21 6.43
N HIS A 169 -14.52 -8.00 5.86
CA HIS A 169 -14.52 -7.81 4.41
C HIS A 169 -13.18 -8.16 3.73
N THR A 170 -12.07 -8.13 4.47
CA THR A 170 -10.76 -8.57 3.96
C THR A 170 -10.55 -10.08 4.07
N TRP A 171 -11.34 -10.76 4.89
CA TRP A 171 -11.22 -12.20 5.11
C TRP A 171 -11.94 -13.01 4.03
N ARG A 172 -11.33 -14.12 3.62
CA ARG A 172 -11.94 -15.18 2.81
C ARG A 172 -11.74 -16.54 3.49
N PRO A 173 -12.60 -17.54 3.19
CA PRO A 173 -12.44 -18.90 3.70
C PRO A 173 -11.03 -19.47 3.43
N ALA A 174 -10.53 -20.27 4.37
CA ALA A 174 -9.12 -20.65 4.46
C ALA A 174 -8.54 -21.30 3.18
N ALA A 175 -9.34 -22.04 2.41
CA ALA A 175 -8.91 -22.66 1.15
C ALA A 175 -8.54 -21.65 0.05
N ALA A 176 -9.03 -20.42 0.14
CA ALA A 176 -8.76 -19.33 -0.82
C ALA A 176 -7.98 -18.16 -0.19
N CYS A 177 -7.61 -18.26 1.09
CA CYS A 177 -7.09 -17.13 1.87
C CYS A 177 -5.55 -17.09 1.83
N SER A 178 -5.00 -16.03 1.25
CA SER A 178 -3.55 -15.84 1.22
C SER A 178 -3.01 -15.48 2.62
N HIS A 179 -1.71 -15.73 2.85
CA HIS A 179 -1.06 -15.30 4.10
C HIS A 179 -1.20 -13.78 4.33
N SER A 180 -1.09 -12.99 3.25
CA SER A 180 -1.28 -11.54 3.27
C SER A 180 -2.71 -11.14 3.69
N GLN A 181 -3.75 -11.80 3.16
CA GLN A 181 -5.14 -11.50 3.54
C GLN A 181 -5.43 -11.80 5.02
N ARG A 182 -4.98 -12.95 5.54
CA ARG A 182 -5.12 -13.26 6.98
C ARG A 182 -4.44 -12.22 7.86
N TYR A 183 -3.28 -11.76 7.42
CA TYR A 183 -2.50 -10.77 8.15
C TYR A 183 -3.20 -9.40 8.16
N VAL A 184 -3.68 -8.92 7.01
CA VAL A 184 -4.44 -7.67 6.89
C VAL A 184 -5.70 -7.70 7.76
N SER A 185 -6.45 -8.80 7.73
CA SER A 185 -7.64 -8.99 8.57
C SER A 185 -7.30 -8.89 10.06
N ARG A 186 -6.19 -9.51 10.51
CA ARG A 186 -5.73 -9.39 11.90
C ARG A 186 -5.35 -7.97 12.31
N LEU A 187 -4.72 -7.21 11.41
CA LEU A 187 -4.37 -5.81 11.71
C LEU A 187 -5.61 -4.93 11.90
N PHE A 188 -6.65 -5.11 11.07
CA PHE A 188 -7.92 -4.42 11.27
C PHE A 188 -8.60 -4.85 12.59
N ALA A 189 -8.57 -6.13 12.94
CA ALA A 189 -9.06 -6.59 14.24
C ALA A 189 -8.28 -5.97 15.41
N GLN A 190 -6.96 -5.82 15.29
CA GLN A 190 -6.13 -5.12 16.29
C GLN A 190 -6.47 -3.63 16.38
N ALA A 191 -6.77 -2.97 15.26
CA ALA A 191 -7.21 -1.57 15.26
C ALA A 191 -8.52 -1.38 16.03
N ALA A 192 -9.46 -2.33 15.93
CA ALA A 192 -10.70 -2.31 16.71
C ALA A 192 -10.42 -2.31 18.22
N LEU A 193 -9.46 -3.13 18.68
CA LEU A 193 -9.05 -3.15 20.09
C LEU A 193 -8.39 -1.84 20.52
N TYR A 194 -7.60 -1.22 19.64
CA TYR A 194 -6.91 0.04 19.91
C TYR A 194 -7.90 1.21 20.12
N ASP A 195 -8.96 1.25 19.32
CA ASP A 195 -10.00 2.29 19.39
C ASP A 195 -10.82 2.20 20.69
N HIS A 196 -11.09 0.98 21.19
CA HIS A 196 -11.74 0.76 22.48
C HIS A 196 -10.93 1.28 23.68
N HIS A 197 -9.61 1.41 23.57
CA HIS A 197 -8.74 1.90 24.63
C HIS A 197 -8.45 3.42 24.57
N GLN A 198 -8.92 4.13 23.53
CA GLN A 198 -8.93 5.61 23.47
C GLN A 198 -10.36 6.15 23.26
N PRO A 199 -11.24 6.08 24.28
CA PRO A 199 -12.68 6.31 24.15
C PRO A 199 -13.11 7.75 23.80
N GLY A 200 -12.17 8.69 23.61
CA GLY A 200 -12.45 10.11 23.36
C GLY A 200 -12.76 10.47 21.90
N ARG A 201 -12.42 9.63 20.92
CA ARG A 201 -12.53 9.97 19.48
C ARG A 201 -13.78 9.43 18.79
N ALA A 202 -14.29 8.26 19.19
CA ALA A 202 -15.51 7.69 18.60
C ALA A 202 -16.78 8.51 18.89
N ARG A 203 -16.83 9.25 20.00
CA ARG A 203 -18.01 10.04 20.40
C ARG A 203 -18.24 11.31 19.57
N LEU A 204 -17.20 11.86 18.92
CA LEU A 204 -17.36 13.06 18.10
C LEU A 204 -18.06 12.78 16.77
N ARG A 205 -17.99 11.55 16.24
CA ARG A 205 -18.65 11.19 14.96
C ARG A 205 -20.14 10.86 15.12
N GLN A 206 -20.55 10.22 16.20
CA GLN A 206 -21.98 9.96 16.47
C GLN A 206 -22.73 11.19 17.01
N GLY A 207 -22.02 12.15 17.59
CA GLY A 207 -22.61 13.42 18.05
C GLY A 207 -23.04 14.34 16.90
N ASP A 208 -22.21 14.45 15.85
CA ASP A 208 -22.47 15.34 14.71
C ASP A 208 -23.61 14.86 13.79
N GLU A 209 -23.79 13.54 13.62
CA GLU A 209 -24.96 13.00 12.90
C GLU A 209 -26.27 13.20 13.68
N ARG A 210 -26.24 13.14 15.02
CA ARG A 210 -27.41 13.42 15.84
C ARG A 210 -27.80 14.90 15.83
N LEU A 211 -26.83 15.82 15.81
CA LEU A 211 -27.11 17.25 15.68
C LEU A 211 -27.74 17.58 14.32
N ARG A 212 -27.21 17.02 13.23
CA ARG A 212 -27.74 17.25 11.87
C ARG A 212 -29.16 16.70 11.65
N LEU A 213 -29.53 15.60 12.31
CA LEU A 213 -30.88 15.04 12.23
C LEU A 213 -31.89 15.76 13.14
N GLN A 214 -31.44 16.41 14.21
CA GLN A 214 -32.31 17.25 15.06
C GLN A 214 -32.63 18.59 14.40
N ASP A 215 -31.68 19.21 13.70
CA ASP A 215 -31.92 20.45 12.95
C ASP A 215 -32.82 20.25 11.73
N ALA A 216 -32.76 19.08 11.07
CA ALA A 216 -33.67 18.73 9.97
C ALA A 216 -35.10 18.41 10.44
N GLY A 217 -35.28 18.04 11.71
CA GLY A 217 -36.59 17.73 12.31
C GLY A 217 -37.36 18.94 12.83
N SER A 218 -36.67 20.02 13.21
CA SER A 218 -37.30 21.25 13.74
C SER A 218 -37.87 22.18 12.66
N LEU A 219 -37.52 22.00 11.38
CA LEU A 219 -38.00 22.84 10.27
C LEU A 219 -39.34 22.39 9.65
N ARG A 220 -40.05 21.41 10.24
CA ARG A 220 -41.35 20.91 9.73
C ARG A 220 -42.50 20.92 10.73
N ARG A 221 -42.50 21.83 11.72
CA ARG A 221 -43.66 22.04 12.61
C ARG A 221 -43.88 23.52 12.94
N SER A 222 -44.12 24.33 11.92
CA SER A 222 -44.70 25.66 12.10
C SER A 222 -45.31 26.13 10.79
N ASP A 223 -46.34 25.42 10.31
CA ASP A 223 -47.35 25.98 9.38
C ASP A 223 -48.61 25.11 9.46
N GLY A 224 -49.62 25.61 10.16
CA GLY A 224 -50.88 24.90 10.39
C GLY A 224 -51.81 25.59 11.38
N LEU A 225 -52.04 26.89 11.19
CA LEU A 225 -53.13 27.64 11.81
C LEU A 225 -53.95 28.31 10.70
N ARG A 226 -55.09 27.71 10.36
CA ARG A 226 -56.33 28.39 9.97
C ARG A 226 -57.51 27.51 10.32
#